data_AF-A0A4Z0QCS8-F1
#
_entry.id   AF-A0A4Z0QCS8-F1
#
_cell.length_a   1.000
_cell.length_b   1.000
_cell.length_c   1.000
_cell.angle_alpha   90.00
_cell.angle_beta   90.00
_cell.angle_gamma   90.00
#
_symmetry.space_group_name_H-M   'P 1'
#
loop_
_entity.id
_entity.type
_entity.pdbx_description
1 polymer ?
#
loop_
_entity_poly.entity_id
_entity_poly.type
_entity_poly.pdbx_seq_one_letter_code
_entity_poly.pdbx_strand_id
1 'polypeptide(L)'
;TANDKLTALDAFRKGSENYALPTHQGVRIADDQNSLRAGSRGPTLLEDFILREKITHFDHERIPERIVHARGSAAHGYFQPYKDLSDITKAAFLCDPQKITPVFVRFSTVQGGAGSAATVPGSVT
;
A
#
# COMPACT_ATOMS: atom_id res chain seq x y z
N THR A 1 1.28 17.54 7.77
CA THR A 1 0.01 17.53 7.00
C THR A 1 -0.86 16.40 7.51
N ALA A 2 -1.67 16.68 8.54
CA ALA A 2 -2.71 15.76 9.01
C ALA A 2 -4.04 16.14 8.35
N ASN A 3 -4.85 15.16 8.00
CA ASN A 3 -6.22 15.35 7.51
C ASN A 3 -7.07 14.16 7.99
N ASP A 4 -8.39 14.30 7.96
CA ASP A 4 -9.32 13.29 8.50
C ASP A 4 -9.10 11.91 7.88
N LYS A 5 -8.69 11.86 6.60
CA LYS A 5 -8.39 10.58 5.93
C LYS A 5 -7.13 9.93 6.47
N LEU A 6 -6.06 10.69 6.73
CA LEU A 6 -4.83 10.18 7.31
C LEU A 6 -5.06 9.73 8.76
N THR A 7 -5.86 10.47 9.53
CA THR A 7 -6.29 10.07 10.88
C THR A 7 -7.08 8.77 10.86
N ALA A 8 -8.02 8.61 9.92
CA ALA A 8 -8.77 7.36 9.76
C ALA A 8 -7.87 6.17 9.36
N LEU A 9 -6.71 6.43 8.74
CA LEU A 9 -5.75 5.39 8.39
C LEU A 9 -4.83 5.00 9.56
N ASP A 10 -4.78 5.78 10.64
CA ASP A 10 -3.94 5.48 11.81
C ASP A 10 -4.31 4.14 12.46
N ALA A 11 -5.60 3.77 12.45
CA ALA A 11 -6.08 2.48 12.95
C ALA A 11 -5.47 1.25 12.23
N PHE A 12 -4.93 1.45 11.02
CA PHE A 12 -4.34 0.39 10.20
C PHE A 12 -2.81 0.46 10.13
N ARG A 13 -2.20 1.49 10.72
CA ARG A 13 -0.74 1.60 10.79
C ARG A 13 -0.21 0.60 11.83
N LYS A 14 0.73 -0.24 11.41
CA LYS A 14 1.44 -1.17 12.29
C LYS A 14 2.81 -0.58 12.64
N GLY A 15 3.05 -0.33 13.93
CA GLY A 15 4.38 0.01 14.44
C GLY A 15 5.26 -1.23 14.56
N SER A 16 6.58 -1.03 14.65
CA SER A 16 7.57 -2.11 14.78
C SER A 16 8.50 -1.95 15.98
N GLU A 17 8.64 -0.75 16.54
CA GLU A 17 9.53 -0.50 17.68
C GLU A 17 9.12 -1.29 18.92
N ASN A 18 10.09 -2.02 19.50
CA ASN A 18 9.92 -2.86 20.70
C ASN A 18 8.90 -4.01 20.57
N TYR A 19 8.53 -4.39 19.34
CA TYR A 19 7.73 -5.59 19.09
C TYR A 19 8.62 -6.80 18.76
N ALA A 20 8.27 -7.98 19.30
CA ALA A 20 8.89 -9.23 18.88
C ALA A 20 8.46 -9.60 17.45
N LEU A 21 9.31 -10.27 16.69
CA LEU A 21 8.98 -10.78 15.35
C LEU A 21 8.01 -11.98 15.47
N PRO A 22 6.75 -11.86 15.05
CA PRO A 22 5.78 -12.93 15.16
C PRO A 22 5.40 -13.52 13.78
N THR A 23 4.80 -14.70 13.79
CA THR A 23 3.99 -15.20 12.67
C THR A 23 2.71 -14.36 12.53
N HIS A 24 1.97 -14.52 11.45
CA HIS A 24 0.69 -13.83 11.22
C HIS A 24 -0.37 -14.16 12.28
N GLN A 25 -0.28 -15.30 12.95
CA GLN A 25 -1.14 -15.68 14.09
C GLN A 25 -0.60 -15.19 15.45
N GLY A 26 0.52 -14.47 15.47
CA GLY A 26 1.08 -13.88 16.69
C GLY A 26 2.07 -14.78 17.45
N VAL A 27 2.50 -15.91 16.88
CA VAL A 27 3.50 -16.80 17.51
C VAL A 27 4.88 -16.18 17.37
N ARG A 28 5.62 -16.00 18.47
CA ARG A 28 6.97 -15.41 18.43
C ARG A 28 7.94 -16.35 17.71
N ILE A 29 8.73 -15.79 16.79
CA ILE A 29 9.79 -16.52 16.08
C ILE A 29 11.09 -16.40 16.89
N ALA A 30 11.69 -17.54 17.24
CA ALA A 30 12.93 -17.59 18.00
C ALA A 30 14.18 -17.47 17.11
N ASP A 31 14.15 -18.11 15.94
CA ASP A 31 15.22 -18.07 14.93
C ASP A 31 14.59 -17.86 13.54
N ASP A 32 14.90 -16.73 12.90
CA ASP A 32 14.44 -16.38 11.55
C ASP A 32 15.50 -16.63 10.46
N GLN A 33 16.66 -17.20 10.84
CA GLN A 33 17.80 -17.43 9.95
C GLN A 33 17.86 -18.87 9.41
N ASN A 34 17.22 -19.82 10.10
CA ASN A 34 17.31 -21.25 9.79
C ASN A 34 15.93 -21.89 9.56
N SER A 35 15.90 -22.89 8.68
CA SER A 35 14.76 -23.80 8.54
C SER A 35 14.88 -24.96 9.53
N LEU A 36 13.75 -25.50 9.96
CA LEU A 36 13.71 -26.74 10.73
C LEU A 36 14.13 -27.94 9.85
N ARG A 37 15.19 -28.64 10.26
CA ARG A 37 15.82 -29.74 9.51
C ARG A 37 16.05 -30.96 10.41
N ALA A 38 16.06 -32.15 9.80
CA ALA A 38 16.45 -33.40 10.47
C ALA A 38 17.98 -33.47 10.70
N GLY A 39 18.47 -32.70 11.68
CA GLY A 39 19.90 -32.49 11.92
C GLY A 39 20.46 -31.28 11.16
N SER A 40 21.65 -30.81 11.54
CA SER A 40 22.23 -29.55 11.03
C SER A 40 22.46 -29.51 9.51
N ARG A 41 22.65 -30.68 8.88
CA ARG A 41 22.80 -30.83 7.42
C ARG A 41 21.76 -31.76 6.80
N GLY A 42 20.64 -31.99 7.50
CA GLY A 42 19.54 -32.83 7.02
C GLY A 42 18.54 -32.10 6.14
N PRO A 43 17.55 -32.83 5.58
CA PRO A 43 16.45 -32.24 4.82
C PRO A 43 15.53 -31.38 5.71
N THR A 44 14.88 -30.38 5.10
CA THR A 44 13.87 -29.53 5.74
C THR A 44 12.59 -30.32 6.01
N LEU A 45 11.98 -30.10 7.17
CA LEU A 45 10.75 -30.79 7.59
C LEU A 45 9.50 -30.00 7.17
N LEU A 46 8.45 -30.71 6.76
CA LEU A 46 7.17 -30.10 6.36
C LEU A 46 6.39 -29.52 7.57
N GLU A 47 6.69 -29.99 8.78
CA GLU A 47 6.09 -29.48 10.01
C GLU A 47 6.53 -28.05 10.35
N ASP A 48 7.55 -27.51 9.66
CA ASP A 48 7.96 -26.12 9.77
C ASP A 48 6.89 -25.16 9.23
N PHE A 49 5.94 -24.79 10.09
CA PHE A 49 4.86 -23.87 9.73
C PHE A 49 5.34 -22.43 9.60
N ILE A 50 6.42 -22.04 10.28
CA ILE A 50 6.99 -20.68 10.22
C ILE A 50 7.58 -20.45 8.83
N LEU A 51 8.41 -21.39 8.35
CA LEU A 51 8.97 -21.33 7.00
C LEU A 51 7.87 -21.33 5.94
N ARG A 52 6.90 -22.26 6.05
CA ARG A 52 5.82 -22.37 5.07
C ARG A 52 5.01 -21.09 5.00
N GLU A 53 4.64 -20.50 6.13
CA GLU A 53 3.89 -19.26 6.15
C GLU A 53 4.65 -18.11 5.48
N LYS A 54 5.93 -17.93 5.83
CA LYS A 54 6.78 -16.86 5.29
C LYS A 54 6.89 -16.96 3.77
N ILE A 55 7.17 -18.16 3.26
CA ILE A 55 7.30 -18.41 1.81
C ILE A 55 5.95 -18.30 1.11
N THR A 56 4.87 -18.82 1.71
CA THR A 56 3.53 -18.72 1.11
C THR A 56 3.09 -17.28 0.95
N HIS A 57 3.37 -16.42 1.94
CA HIS A 57 3.06 -15.00 1.82
C HIS A 57 3.87 -14.35 0.70
N PHE A 58 5.17 -14.64 0.62
CA PHE A 58 6.05 -14.13 -0.43
C PHE A 58 5.60 -14.55 -1.84
N ASP A 59 5.29 -15.83 -2.05
CA ASP A 59 4.88 -16.38 -3.34
C ASP A 59 3.59 -15.73 -3.87
N HIS A 60 2.74 -15.22 -2.98
CA HIS A 60 1.45 -14.60 -3.31
C HIS A 60 1.45 -13.07 -3.15
N GLU A 61 2.61 -12.41 -3.10
CA GLU A 61 2.70 -10.94 -3.01
C GLU A 61 2.19 -10.22 -4.27
N ARG A 62 2.25 -10.88 -5.42
CA ARG A 62 1.88 -10.26 -6.70
C ARG A 62 0.39 -10.36 -6.93
N ILE A 63 -0.26 -9.20 -6.99
CA ILE A 63 -1.63 -9.04 -7.51
C ILE A 63 -1.57 -8.57 -8.97
N PRO A 64 -2.58 -8.89 -9.80
CA PRO A 64 -2.62 -8.40 -11.17
C PRO A 64 -2.51 -6.87 -11.24
N GLU A 65 -1.70 -6.37 -12.18
CA GLU A 65 -1.62 -4.94 -12.44
C GLU A 65 -2.87 -4.40 -13.16
N ARG A 66 -3.05 -3.08 -13.15
CA ARG A 66 -4.14 -2.45 -13.91
C ARG A 66 -3.89 -2.67 -15.40
N ILE A 67 -4.94 -3.01 -16.16
CA ILE A 67 -4.87 -3.26 -17.62
C ILE A 67 -4.22 -2.09 -18.38
N VAL A 68 -4.54 -0.86 -17.96
CA VAL A 68 -3.90 0.39 -18.39
C VAL A 68 -3.60 1.23 -17.16
N HIS A 69 -2.70 2.21 -17.28
CA HIS A 69 -2.27 3.00 -16.12
C HIS A 69 -1.61 2.17 -15.02
N ALA A 70 -0.90 1.09 -15.41
CA ALA A 70 -0.21 0.22 -14.49
C ALA A 70 0.88 0.97 -13.71
N ARG A 71 1.74 1.72 -14.42
CA ARG A 71 2.74 2.59 -13.79
C ARG A 71 2.10 3.87 -13.25
N GLY A 72 2.23 4.10 -11.95
CA GLY A 72 1.79 5.34 -11.33
C GLY A 72 2.30 5.55 -9.92
N SER A 73 2.32 6.81 -9.50
CA SER A 73 2.72 7.25 -8.16
C SER A 73 1.57 8.03 -7.53
N ALA A 74 1.43 7.99 -6.21
CA ALA A 74 0.31 8.62 -5.52
C ALA A 74 0.75 9.41 -4.29
N ALA A 75 -0.05 10.43 -3.94
CA ALA A 75 0.18 11.28 -2.79
C ALA A 75 -1.14 11.67 -2.11
N HIS A 76 -1.07 11.88 -0.80
CA HIS A 76 -2.17 12.45 -0.01
C HIS A 76 -2.05 13.98 0.05
N GLY A 77 -3.20 14.65 0.09
CA GLY A 77 -3.29 16.10 0.23
C GLY A 77 -4.65 16.54 0.73
N TYR A 78 -4.97 17.82 0.52
CA TYR A 78 -6.29 18.38 0.75
C TYR A 78 -6.69 19.31 -0.40
N PHE A 79 -7.98 19.50 -0.57
CA PHE A 79 -8.59 20.45 -1.49
C PHE A 79 -9.46 21.43 -0.71
N GLN A 80 -9.43 22.70 -1.11
CA GLN A 80 -10.24 23.78 -0.54
C GLN A 80 -10.69 24.71 -1.67
N PRO A 81 -12.00 24.98 -1.82
CA PRO A 81 -12.48 25.90 -2.84
C PRO A 81 -12.15 27.35 -2.45
N TYR A 82 -11.89 28.22 -3.42
CA TYR A 82 -11.58 29.63 -3.14
C TYR A 82 -12.80 30.44 -2.66
N LYS A 83 -13.99 30.08 -3.12
CA LYS A 83 -15.27 30.72 -2.79
C LYS A 83 -16.39 29.70 -2.83
N ASP A 84 -17.53 30.04 -2.24
CA ASP A 84 -18.75 29.26 -2.36
C ASP A 84 -19.23 29.26 -3.83
N LEU A 85 -19.55 28.07 -4.34
CA LEU A 85 -20.07 27.83 -5.68
C LEU A 85 -21.50 27.25 -5.65
N SER A 86 -22.23 27.41 -4.54
CA SER A 86 -23.63 26.96 -4.37
C SER A 86 -24.56 27.39 -5.50
N ASP A 87 -24.30 28.56 -6.09
CA ASP A 87 -25.10 29.15 -7.16
C ASP A 87 -25.09 28.31 -8.45
N ILE A 88 -24.03 27.54 -8.68
CA ILE A 88 -23.84 26.73 -9.89
C ILE A 88 -23.79 25.22 -9.61
N THR A 89 -23.54 24.82 -8.36
CA THR A 89 -23.45 23.40 -7.98
C THR A 89 -23.85 23.17 -6.54
N LYS A 90 -24.55 22.06 -6.30
CA LYS A 90 -24.88 21.54 -4.96
C LYS A 90 -23.82 20.59 -4.38
N ALA A 91 -22.66 20.49 -5.04
CA ALA A 91 -21.59 19.60 -4.61
C ALA A 91 -20.98 20.10 -3.29
N ALA A 92 -21.23 19.38 -2.20
CA ALA A 92 -20.93 19.84 -0.84
C ALA A 92 -19.46 20.20 -0.55
N PHE A 93 -18.50 19.76 -1.37
CA PHE A 93 -17.07 20.10 -1.23
C PHE A 93 -16.68 21.44 -1.89
N LEU A 94 -17.61 22.05 -2.63
CA LEU A 94 -17.44 23.33 -3.32
C LEU A 94 -18.28 24.47 -2.70
N CYS A 95 -19.13 24.16 -1.72
CA CYS A 95 -20.11 25.10 -1.17
C CYS A 95 -19.61 25.89 0.05
N ASP A 96 -18.35 25.73 0.46
CA ASP A 96 -17.80 26.42 1.63
C ASP A 96 -16.29 26.62 1.46
N PRO A 97 -15.80 27.88 1.39
CA PRO A 97 -14.38 28.18 1.25
C PRO A 97 -13.54 27.75 2.45
N GLN A 98 -14.12 27.47 3.62
CA GLN A 98 -13.40 26.95 4.79
C GLN A 98 -13.39 25.42 4.87
N LYS A 99 -14.14 24.75 3.99
CA LYS A 99 -14.23 23.30 4.01
C LYS A 99 -13.00 22.65 3.38
N ILE A 100 -12.24 21.95 4.20
CA ILE A 100 -11.07 21.17 3.79
C ILE A 100 -11.53 19.75 3.44
N THR A 101 -11.31 19.35 2.19
CA THR A 101 -11.66 18.00 1.70
C THR A 101 -10.38 17.17 1.51
N PRO A 102 -10.17 16.07 2.24
CA PRO A 102 -9.02 15.20 2.03
C PRO A 102 -9.01 14.59 0.63
N VAL A 103 -7.86 14.58 -0.05
CA VAL A 103 -7.69 13.97 -1.38
C VAL A 103 -6.56 12.96 -1.40
N PHE A 104 -6.69 11.96 -2.27
CA PHE A 104 -5.64 11.03 -2.63
C PHE A 104 -5.53 11.00 -4.15
N VAL A 105 -4.41 11.48 -4.67
CA VAL A 105 -4.20 11.65 -6.11
C VAL A 105 -3.23 10.58 -6.58
N ARG A 106 -3.56 9.93 -7.70
CA ARG A 106 -2.68 8.97 -8.39
C ARG A 106 -2.38 9.48 -9.80
N PHE A 107 -1.11 9.72 -10.07
CA PHE A 107 -0.58 10.04 -11.40
C PHE A 107 -0.13 8.74 -12.08
N SER A 108 -0.32 8.61 -13.39
CA SER A 108 0.05 7.40 -14.13
C SER A 108 0.34 7.64 -15.61
N THR A 109 1.20 6.80 -16.20
CA THR A 109 1.36 6.69 -17.67
C THR A 109 0.23 5.81 -18.22
N VAL A 110 0.13 5.56 -19.54
CA VAL A 110 -0.97 4.76 -20.13
C VAL A 110 -0.50 3.37 -20.55
N GLN A 111 0.51 3.33 -21.43
CA GLN A 111 0.92 2.11 -22.16
C GLN A 111 1.90 1.20 -21.37
N GLY A 112 2.68 1.77 -20.44
CA GLY A 112 3.71 1.02 -19.72
C GLY A 112 3.14 0.19 -18.54
N GLY A 113 3.61 -1.05 -18.41
CA GLY A 113 3.38 -1.91 -17.23
C GLY A 113 3.95 -1.28 -15.94
N ALA A 114 3.67 -1.85 -14.77
CA ALA A 114 4.03 -1.25 -13.47
C ALA A 114 5.54 -0.99 -13.27
N GLY A 115 6.39 -1.71 -14.00
CA GLY A 115 7.86 -1.55 -14.02
C GLY A 115 8.42 -0.56 -15.05
N SER A 116 7.58 0.10 -15.86
CA SER A 116 8.06 0.98 -16.94
C SER A 116 8.72 2.26 -16.42
N ALA A 117 9.57 2.87 -17.25
CA ALA A 117 10.18 4.17 -16.96
C ALA A 117 9.10 5.26 -16.74
N ALA A 118 9.41 6.24 -15.87
CA ALA A 118 8.49 7.34 -15.55
C ALA A 118 8.43 8.41 -16.66
N THR A 119 9.57 8.66 -17.32
CA THR A 119 9.73 9.70 -18.36
C THR A 119 9.60 9.12 -19.77
N VAL A 120 8.55 8.31 -20.01
CA VAL A 120 8.25 7.85 -21.37
C VAL A 120 7.56 8.98 -22.14
N PRO A 121 8.01 9.33 -23.37
CA PRO A 121 7.24 10.20 -24.24
C PRO A 121 5.87 9.55 -24.42
N GLY A 122 4.79 10.29 -24.17
CA GLY A 122 3.46 9.79 -24.45
C GLY A 122 3.41 9.41 -25.93
N SER A 123 3.26 8.12 -26.24
CA SER A 123 2.80 7.68 -27.55
C SER A 123 1.35 8.17 -27.65
N VAL A 124 1.21 9.40 -28.13
CA VAL A 124 -0.02 9.87 -28.76
C VAL A 124 0.04 9.30 -30.16
N THR A 125 -0.59 8.15 -30.33
CA THR A 125 -1.03 7.63 -31.63
C THR A 125 -2.53 7.74 -31.68
#